data_AF-A0A354MVA1-F1
#
_entry.id   AF-A0A354MVA1-F1
#
_cell.length_a   1.000
_cell.length_b   1.000
_cell.length_c   1.000
_cell.angle_alpha   90.00
_cell.angle_beta   90.00
_cell.angle_gamma   90.00
#
_symmetry.space_group_name_H-M   'P 1'
#
loop_
_entity.id
_entity.type
_entity.pdbx_description
1 polymer ?
#
loop_
_entity_poly.entity_id
_entity_poly.type
_entity_poly.pdbx_seq_one_letter_code
_entity_poly.pdbx_strand_id
1 'polypeptide(L)'
;SLFVAKRFGPLRAMAVGFFSTLGVSGLGAVAFALAGLAAGFLFPLGLGYALLGGGVLLSAWGAYQGGMTGFLSLFPEYAIAALLSFPLLRKLTTEKKPEEVASVSKSATDMVGTMALSYRAKQTRGLDTLGEAFSSLAPLIRKLGEADGKPTVEEYKTLCTDCADVYCRTCSGYAVCLSQSHRPFVDSADTLARKLAAGEKISVDDLGASLGFCQQEGRILESIRIAAANLAEEKFKNRKTEGTSDICELVSKMLNEARRRDEEEQAMDEPLSEALGRTFAENGFPDGVIRAFGKRRKYILAAGEDKDGTKITAPALRDAIEEQSAEKLSTPEYYRKDTMVLMECHAAPKYRVEYAVAAVAKENNDISGDSVKCFSEDDRFYAILSDGMGTGETAHATSAFSTEFLARTADAGCSGDTSLHLLNHVI
;
A
#
# COMPACT_ATOMS: atom_id res chain seq x y z
N SER A 1 -8.76 44.22 35.81
CA SER A 1 -10.18 43.92 35.50
C SER A 1 -10.36 43.28 34.12
N LEU A 2 -9.86 43.86 33.02
CA LEU A 2 -10.03 43.35 31.64
C LEU A 2 -9.62 41.88 31.42
N PHE A 3 -8.44 41.47 31.90
CA PHE A 3 -7.99 40.07 31.82
C PHE A 3 -8.92 39.10 32.56
N VAL A 4 -9.39 39.50 33.74
CA VAL A 4 -10.33 38.74 34.56
C VAL A 4 -11.71 38.68 33.89
N ALA A 5 -12.10 39.74 33.19
CA ALA A 5 -13.36 39.83 32.45
C ALA A 5 -13.45 38.77 31.34
N LYS A 6 -12.36 38.57 30.60
CA LYS A 6 -12.28 37.47 29.63
C LYS A 6 -12.29 36.11 30.32
N ARG A 7 -11.41 35.91 31.30
CA ARG A 7 -11.11 34.57 31.84
C ARG A 7 -12.18 34.03 32.79
N PHE A 8 -12.86 34.92 33.51
CA PHE A 8 -13.77 34.53 34.59
C PHE A 8 -15.13 35.25 34.55
N GLY A 9 -15.40 36.03 33.49
CA GLY A 9 -16.67 36.68 33.26
C GLY A 9 -16.84 38.06 33.92
N PRO A 10 -17.94 38.77 33.59
CA PRO A 10 -18.16 40.17 33.96
C PRO A 10 -18.30 40.41 35.46
N LEU A 11 -18.89 39.46 36.21
CA LEU A 11 -19.09 39.57 37.66
C LEU A 11 -17.77 39.57 38.44
N ARG A 12 -16.78 38.77 38.01
CA ARG A 12 -15.46 38.75 38.66
C ARG A 12 -14.61 39.95 38.26
N ALA A 13 -14.80 40.48 37.06
CA ALA A 13 -14.17 41.74 36.65
C ALA A 13 -14.66 42.94 37.45
N MET A 14 -15.96 42.99 37.76
CA MET A 14 -16.56 43.98 38.65
C MET A 14 -15.96 43.90 40.06
N ALA A 15 -15.88 42.70 40.64
CA ALA A 15 -15.29 42.50 41.97
C ALA A 15 -13.82 42.94 42.01
N VAL A 16 -13.01 42.55 41.01
CA VAL A 16 -11.59 42.95 40.95
C VAL A 16 -11.45 44.47 40.76
N GLY A 17 -12.32 45.10 39.97
CA GLY A 17 -12.37 46.55 39.83
C GLY A 17 -12.63 47.23 41.18
N PHE A 18 -13.64 46.75 41.91
CA PHE A 18 -14.01 47.27 43.23
C PHE A 18 -12.87 47.15 44.26
N PHE A 19 -12.26 45.96 44.38
CA PHE A 19 -11.17 45.71 45.33
C PHE A 19 -9.87 46.46 44.99
N SER A 20 -9.58 46.66 43.70
CA SER A 20 -8.35 47.36 43.29
C SER A 20 -8.29 48.83 43.69
N THR A 21 -9.44 49.46 43.96
CA THR A 21 -9.55 50.90 44.23
C THR A 21 -10.14 51.24 45.58
N LEU A 22 -10.44 50.22 46.39
CA LEU A 22 -10.95 50.35 47.76
C LEU A 22 -10.03 51.18 48.67
N GLY A 23 -8.72 51.24 48.36
CA GLY A 23 -7.74 52.03 49.11
C GLY A 23 -7.50 53.47 48.64
N VAL A 24 -8.08 53.89 47.51
CA VAL A 24 -7.82 55.22 46.91
C VAL A 24 -8.98 56.18 47.15
N SER A 25 -10.22 55.72 46.94
CA SER A 25 -11.44 56.44 47.33
C SER A 25 -12.66 55.53 47.25
N GLY A 26 -13.57 55.61 48.24
CA GLY A 26 -14.79 54.78 48.25
C GLY A 26 -15.71 55.02 47.05
N LEU A 27 -15.73 56.25 46.53
CA LEU A 27 -16.47 56.60 45.32
C LEU A 27 -15.78 56.14 44.03
N GLY A 28 -14.43 56.10 44.00
CA GLY A 28 -13.69 55.54 42.87
C GLY A 28 -13.90 54.03 42.71
N ALA A 29 -14.12 53.32 43.82
CA ALA A 29 -14.41 51.88 43.80
C ALA A 29 -15.63 51.51 42.97
N VAL A 30 -16.68 52.34 43.01
CA VAL A 30 -17.91 52.12 42.22
C VAL A 30 -17.64 52.34 40.73
N ALA A 31 -16.86 53.36 40.37
CA ALA A 31 -16.52 53.66 38.98
C ALA A 31 -15.73 52.53 38.30
N PHE A 32 -14.71 52.01 38.98
CA PHE A 32 -13.90 50.91 38.45
C PHE A 32 -14.65 49.57 38.46
N ALA A 33 -15.60 49.37 39.37
CA ALA A 33 -16.50 48.22 39.34
C ALA A 33 -17.41 48.25 38.10
N LEU A 34 -18.06 49.39 37.82
CA LEU A 34 -18.92 49.59 36.64
C LEU A 34 -18.14 49.50 35.33
N ALA A 35 -16.96 50.12 35.27
CA ALA A 35 -16.08 50.01 34.11
C ALA A 35 -15.61 48.56 33.88
N GLY A 36 -15.31 47.80 34.95
CA GLY A 36 -14.98 46.39 34.87
C GLY A 36 -16.14 45.51 34.38
N LEU A 37 -17.37 45.83 34.78
CA LEU A 37 -18.58 45.12 34.35
C LEU A 37 -18.87 45.36 32.86
N ALA A 38 -18.83 46.62 32.42
CA ALA A 38 -19.05 46.96 31.01
C ALA A 38 -17.96 46.42 30.10
N ALA A 39 -16.69 46.49 30.52
CA ALA A 39 -15.60 45.86 29.81
C ALA A 39 -15.79 44.34 29.67
N GLY A 40 -16.39 43.68 30.67
CA GLY A 40 -16.72 42.26 30.59
C GLY A 40 -17.90 41.94 29.68
N PHE A 41 -18.92 42.79 29.62
CA PHE A 41 -20.07 42.59 28.73
C PHE A 41 -19.73 42.87 27.26
N LEU A 42 -18.84 43.83 26.99
CA LEU A 42 -18.42 44.22 25.64
C LEU A 42 -17.24 43.39 25.12
N PHE A 43 -16.62 42.56 25.96
CA PHE A 43 -15.51 41.68 25.57
C PHE A 43 -15.82 40.72 24.41
N PRO A 44 -17.02 40.10 24.31
CA PRO A 44 -17.37 39.22 23.19
C PRO A 44 -17.38 39.91 21.83
N LEU A 45 -17.57 41.23 21.78
CA LEU A 45 -17.55 42.03 20.54
C LEU A 45 -16.13 42.40 20.11
N GLY A 46 -15.14 42.27 21.00
CA GLY A 46 -13.72 42.49 20.72
C GLY A 46 -13.01 43.31 21.79
N LEU A 47 -11.68 43.16 21.86
CA LEU A 47 -10.82 43.84 22.84
C LEU A 47 -10.93 45.37 22.77
N GLY A 48 -11.10 45.93 21.57
CA GLY A 48 -11.28 47.37 21.37
C GLY A 48 -12.57 47.90 22.01
N TYR A 49 -13.68 47.18 21.89
CA TYR A 49 -14.96 47.58 22.49
C TYR A 49 -14.94 47.49 24.02
N ALA A 50 -14.23 46.51 24.58
CA ALA A 50 -14.04 46.40 26.02
C ALA A 50 -13.24 47.58 26.61
N LEU A 51 -12.20 48.02 25.90
CA LEU A 51 -11.41 49.19 26.29
C LEU A 51 -12.20 50.50 26.09
N LEU A 52 -12.88 50.68 24.97
CA LEU A 52 -13.69 51.88 24.75
C LEU A 52 -14.83 51.98 25.76
N GLY A 53 -15.54 50.88 26.03
CA GLY A 53 -16.65 50.86 26.99
C GLY A 53 -16.20 51.15 28.42
N GLY A 54 -15.07 50.59 28.85
CA GLY A 54 -14.48 50.90 30.16
C GLY A 54 -14.06 52.37 30.27
N GLY A 55 -13.42 52.90 29.23
CA GLY A 55 -12.96 54.29 29.16
C GLY A 55 -14.09 55.30 29.20
N VAL A 56 -15.19 55.06 28.48
CA VAL A 56 -16.37 55.92 28.48
C VAL A 56 -16.98 56.03 29.87
N LEU A 57 -17.12 54.92 30.60
CA LEU A 57 -17.72 54.93 31.94
C LEU A 57 -16.82 55.60 32.98
N LEU A 58 -15.50 55.36 32.93
CA LEU A 58 -14.54 56.04 33.79
C LEU A 58 -14.52 57.55 33.54
N SER A 59 -14.59 57.96 32.26
CA SER A 59 -14.61 59.37 31.86
C SER A 59 -15.92 60.05 32.25
N ALA A 60 -17.06 59.37 32.09
CA ALA A 60 -18.37 59.86 32.51
C ALA A 60 -18.45 60.03 34.03
N TRP A 61 -17.85 59.10 34.79
CA TRP A 61 -17.76 59.21 36.24
C TRP A 61 -16.86 60.38 36.69
N GLY A 62 -15.72 60.56 36.04
CA GLY A 62 -14.83 61.71 36.29
C GLY A 62 -15.53 63.04 36.02
N ALA A 63 -16.30 63.12 34.94
CA ALA A 63 -17.11 64.29 34.61
C ALA A 63 -18.24 64.54 35.64
N TYR A 64 -18.86 63.49 36.18
CA TYR A 64 -19.89 63.60 37.22
C TYR A 64 -19.34 64.18 38.53
N GLN A 65 -18.13 63.80 38.92
CA GLN A 65 -17.52 64.22 40.20
C GLN A 65 -16.85 65.59 40.15
N GLY A 66 -16.16 65.90 39.06
CA GLY A 66 -15.31 67.08 38.96
C GLY A 66 -15.63 67.99 37.76
N GLY A 67 -16.72 67.75 37.05
CA GLY A 67 -17.02 68.47 35.82
C GLY A 67 -15.90 68.31 34.78
N MET A 68 -15.55 69.38 34.07
CA MET A 68 -14.55 69.33 33.00
C MET A 68 -13.12 69.06 33.53
N THR A 69 -12.80 69.46 34.76
CA THR A 69 -11.49 69.20 35.36
C THR A 69 -11.33 67.74 35.79
N GLY A 70 -12.40 67.09 36.27
CA GLY A 70 -12.42 65.66 36.59
C GLY A 70 -12.34 64.75 35.35
N PHE A 71 -12.90 65.19 34.21
CA PHE A 71 -12.71 64.50 32.94
C PHE A 71 -11.26 64.56 32.45
N LEU A 72 -10.65 65.76 32.50
CA LEU A 72 -9.29 65.99 31.99
C LEU A 72 -8.20 65.33 32.84
N SER A 73 -8.47 64.99 34.10
CA SER A 73 -7.52 64.23 34.91
C SER A 73 -7.56 62.72 34.63
N LEU A 74 -8.74 62.14 34.48
CA LEU A 74 -8.91 60.67 34.37
C LEU A 74 -8.78 60.15 32.94
N PHE A 75 -9.21 60.92 31.93
CA PHE A 75 -9.20 60.47 30.53
C PHE A 75 -7.79 60.22 29.96
N PRO A 76 -6.80 61.13 30.12
CA PRO A 76 -5.46 60.92 29.58
C PRO A 76 -4.76 59.71 30.21
N GLU A 77 -4.89 59.55 31.54
CA GLU A 77 -4.33 58.41 32.26
C GLU A 77 -4.91 57.09 31.77
N TYR A 78 -6.23 57.04 31.57
CA TYR A 78 -6.89 55.86 31.00
C TYR A 78 -6.43 55.58 29.57
N ALA A 79 -6.36 56.60 28.72
CA ALA A 79 -5.94 56.44 27.32
C ALA A 79 -4.52 55.91 27.21
N ILE A 80 -3.59 56.42 28.03
CA ILE A 80 -2.20 55.94 28.09
C ILE A 80 -2.15 54.50 28.63
N ALA A 81 -2.88 54.20 29.70
CA ALA A 81 -2.93 52.85 30.26
C ALA A 81 -3.52 51.84 29.26
N ALA A 82 -4.57 52.22 28.52
CA ALA A 82 -5.17 51.40 27.47
C ALA A 82 -4.20 51.16 26.31
N LEU A 83 -3.49 52.21 25.85
CA LEU A 83 -2.52 52.12 24.75
C LEU A 83 -1.34 51.23 25.12
N LEU A 84 -0.77 51.40 26.31
CA LEU A 84 0.38 50.60 26.79
C LEU A 84 0.00 49.15 27.08
N SER A 85 -1.22 48.90 27.56
CA SER A 85 -1.69 47.54 27.87
C SER A 85 -2.25 46.78 26.67
N PHE A 86 -2.59 47.46 25.56
CA PHE A 86 -3.16 46.86 24.36
C PHE A 86 -2.35 45.67 23.77
N PRO A 87 -1.03 45.79 23.49
CA PRO A 87 -0.26 44.68 22.92
C PRO A 87 -0.15 43.48 23.89
N LEU A 88 -0.04 43.76 25.19
CA LEU A 88 0.04 42.72 26.22
C LEU A 88 -1.32 42.00 26.39
N LEU A 89 -2.41 42.76 26.41
CA LEU A 89 -3.77 42.22 26.47
C LEU A 89 -4.10 41.43 25.20
N ARG A 90 -3.66 41.86 24.02
CA ARG A 90 -3.86 41.10 22.77
C ARG A 90 -3.20 39.72 22.86
N LYS A 91 -1.93 39.64 23.28
CA LYS A 91 -1.24 38.34 23.47
C LYS A 91 -1.92 37.44 24.51
N LEU A 92 -2.29 38.00 25.66
CA LEU A 92 -2.95 37.26 26.74
C LEU A 92 -4.39 36.86 26.41
N THR A 93 -5.02 37.53 25.45
CA THR A 93 -6.38 37.22 24.99
C THR A 93 -6.40 36.40 23.71
N THR A 94 -5.28 36.18 23.02
CA THR A 94 -5.21 35.21 21.91
C THR A 94 -4.96 33.77 22.41
N GLU A 95 -4.53 33.58 23.65
CA GLU A 95 -4.42 32.25 24.26
C GLU A 95 -5.81 31.61 24.39
N LYS A 96 -6.04 30.55 23.61
CA LYS A 96 -7.27 29.72 23.65
C LYS A 96 -7.41 29.04 25.00
N LYS A 97 -8.65 28.68 25.36
CA LYS A 97 -8.88 27.80 26.51
C LYS A 97 -8.22 26.43 26.25
N PRO A 98 -7.74 25.73 27.29
CA PRO A 98 -7.22 24.37 27.14
C PRO A 98 -8.22 23.41 26.45
N GLU A 99 -9.51 23.61 26.72
CA GLU A 99 -10.62 22.84 26.13
C GLU A 99 -10.79 23.07 24.62
N GLU A 100 -10.56 24.29 24.13
CA GLU A 100 -10.63 24.61 22.69
C GLU A 100 -9.39 24.13 21.94
N VAL A 101 -8.22 24.16 22.57
CA VAL A 101 -6.98 23.57 22.01
C VAL A 101 -7.14 22.05 21.88
N ALA A 102 -7.68 21.41 22.93
CA ALA A 102 -7.93 19.97 22.93
C ALA A 102 -8.96 19.55 21.87
N SER A 103 -10.01 20.35 21.64
CA SER A 103 -11.03 20.04 20.62
C SER A 103 -10.47 20.16 19.20
N VAL A 104 -9.64 21.17 18.94
CA VAL A 104 -8.95 21.37 17.66
C VAL A 104 -7.96 20.23 17.39
N SER A 105 -7.12 19.89 18.37
CA SER A 105 -6.16 18.79 18.25
C SER A 105 -6.86 17.44 18.02
N LYS A 106 -7.99 17.20 18.70
CA LYS A 106 -8.82 16.00 18.46
C LYS A 106 -9.38 15.97 17.04
N SER A 107 -9.94 17.09 16.57
CA SER A 107 -10.47 17.19 15.20
C SER A 107 -9.38 17.01 14.14
N ALA A 108 -8.19 17.58 14.35
CA ALA A 108 -7.02 17.38 13.49
C ALA A 108 -6.58 15.91 13.48
N THR A 109 -6.56 15.25 14.64
CA THR A 109 -6.23 13.82 14.74
C THR A 109 -7.24 12.96 13.98
N ASP A 110 -8.54 13.24 14.13
CA ASP A 110 -9.60 12.50 13.43
C ASP A 110 -9.53 12.70 11.91
N MET A 111 -9.19 13.91 11.44
CA MET A 111 -8.99 14.18 10.00
C MET A 111 -7.76 13.46 9.45
N VAL A 112 -6.61 13.53 10.14
CA VAL A 112 -5.40 12.79 9.74
C VAL A 112 -5.68 11.29 9.73
N GLY A 113 -6.41 10.77 10.72
CA GLY A 113 -6.83 9.36 10.75
C GLY A 113 -7.75 8.99 9.58
N THR A 114 -8.71 9.86 9.23
CA THR A 114 -9.60 9.64 8.09
C THR A 114 -8.85 9.68 6.75
N MET A 115 -7.90 10.60 6.60
CA MET A 115 -7.01 10.65 5.44
C MET A 115 -6.11 9.43 5.36
N ALA A 116 -5.55 8.98 6.49
CA ALA A 116 -4.77 7.76 6.53
C ALA A 116 -5.61 6.54 6.11
N LEU A 117 -6.86 6.44 6.57
CA LEU A 117 -7.77 5.36 6.15
C LEU A 117 -8.12 5.42 4.66
N SER A 118 -8.38 6.61 4.11
CA SER A 118 -8.70 6.74 2.68
C SER A 118 -7.49 6.48 1.80
N TYR A 119 -6.29 6.87 2.26
CA TYR A 119 -5.03 6.54 1.61
C TYR A 119 -4.77 5.03 1.64
N ARG A 120 -4.95 4.38 2.80
CA ARG A 120 -4.89 2.92 2.95
C ARG A 120 -5.82 2.21 1.96
N ALA A 121 -7.08 2.63 1.89
CA ALA A 121 -8.05 2.03 0.98
C ALA A 121 -7.69 2.19 -0.51
N LYS A 122 -6.99 3.27 -0.89
CA LYS A 122 -6.47 3.44 -2.26
C LYS A 122 -5.27 2.55 -2.55
N GLN A 123 -4.53 2.18 -1.52
CA GLN A 123 -3.22 1.53 -1.61
C GLN A 123 -3.24 0.03 -1.32
N THR A 124 -4.34 -0.53 -0.77
CA THR A 124 -4.58 -1.97 -0.68
C THR A 124 -4.80 -2.56 -2.08
N ARG A 125 -3.72 -2.62 -2.87
CA ARG A 125 -3.72 -3.15 -4.23
C ARG A 125 -3.01 -4.49 -4.30
N GLY A 126 -2.01 -4.73 -3.44
CA GLY A 126 -1.13 -5.91 -3.57
C GLY A 126 -1.90 -7.23 -3.66
N LEU A 127 -2.86 -7.46 -2.76
CA LEU A 127 -3.67 -8.69 -2.75
C LEU A 127 -4.67 -8.77 -3.92
N ASP A 128 -5.30 -7.65 -4.30
CA ASP A 128 -6.24 -7.61 -5.42
C ASP A 128 -5.49 -7.83 -6.75
N THR A 129 -4.37 -7.15 -6.94
CA THR A 129 -3.45 -7.32 -8.08
C THR A 129 -2.93 -8.75 -8.17
N LEU A 130 -2.57 -9.37 -7.03
CA LEU A 130 -2.18 -10.78 -6.98
C LEU A 130 -3.34 -11.70 -7.40
N GLY A 131 -4.56 -11.42 -6.92
CA GLY A 131 -5.76 -12.18 -7.29
C GLY A 131 -6.08 -12.08 -8.79
N GLU A 132 -5.95 -10.89 -9.37
CA GLU A 132 -6.08 -10.64 -10.81
C GLU A 132 -4.99 -11.34 -11.62
N ALA A 133 -3.74 -11.33 -11.13
CA ALA A 133 -2.62 -12.02 -11.75
C ALA A 133 -2.91 -13.52 -11.88
N PHE A 134 -3.26 -14.18 -10.78
CA PHE A 134 -3.58 -15.60 -10.80
C PHE A 134 -4.82 -15.92 -11.65
N SER A 135 -5.86 -15.08 -11.60
CA SER A 135 -7.09 -15.29 -12.36
C SER A 135 -6.87 -15.14 -13.88
N SER A 136 -6.12 -14.12 -14.29
CA SER A 136 -5.81 -13.87 -15.71
C SER A 136 -4.86 -14.93 -16.30
N LEU A 137 -3.98 -15.51 -15.48
CA LEU A 137 -2.96 -16.46 -15.90
C LEU A 137 -3.39 -17.93 -15.74
N ALA A 138 -4.43 -18.23 -14.95
CA ALA A 138 -4.96 -19.58 -14.75
C ALA A 138 -5.25 -20.37 -16.05
N PRO A 139 -5.83 -19.79 -17.13
CA PRO A 139 -6.06 -20.53 -18.37
C PRO A 139 -4.75 -20.98 -19.05
N LEU A 140 -3.68 -20.20 -18.94
CA LEU A 140 -2.37 -20.51 -19.50
C LEU A 140 -1.66 -21.58 -18.66
N ILE A 141 -1.74 -21.47 -17.33
CA ILE A 141 -1.26 -22.50 -16.38
C ILE A 141 -1.90 -23.85 -16.69
N ARG A 142 -3.22 -23.88 -16.93
CA ARG A 142 -3.92 -25.12 -17.25
C ARG A 142 -3.44 -25.74 -18.57
N LYS A 143 -3.24 -24.92 -19.61
CA LYS A 143 -2.75 -25.40 -20.92
C LYS A 143 -1.33 -25.96 -20.83
N LEU A 144 -0.44 -25.31 -20.09
CA LEU A 144 0.92 -25.79 -19.84
C LEU A 144 0.89 -27.09 -19.02
N GLY A 145 0.06 -27.13 -17.97
CA GLY A 145 -0.09 -28.30 -17.12
C GLY A 145 -0.68 -29.54 -17.82
N GLU A 146 -1.50 -29.38 -18.86
CA GLU A 146 -2.05 -30.47 -19.66
C GLU A 146 -1.00 -31.15 -20.57
N ALA A 147 0.06 -30.45 -20.94
CA ALA A 147 1.11 -30.97 -21.81
C ALA A 147 2.08 -31.93 -21.08
N ASP A 148 2.36 -31.66 -19.81
CA ASP A 148 3.39 -32.35 -19.01
C ASP A 148 2.87 -33.55 -18.18
N GLY A 149 1.55 -33.77 -18.18
CA GLY A 149 0.90 -34.82 -17.40
C GLY A 149 0.81 -36.20 -18.08
N LYS A 150 1.25 -36.32 -19.33
CA LYS A 150 1.16 -37.57 -20.10
C LYS A 150 2.43 -38.41 -19.93
N PRO A 151 2.32 -39.74 -19.73
CA PRO A 151 3.50 -40.60 -19.73
C PRO A 151 4.22 -40.49 -21.08
N THR A 152 5.54 -40.46 -21.04
CA THR A 152 6.38 -40.29 -22.23
C THR A 152 6.36 -41.56 -23.09
N VAL A 153 6.74 -41.42 -24.36
CA VAL A 153 6.85 -42.57 -25.27
C VAL A 153 7.83 -43.61 -24.73
N GLU A 154 8.94 -43.20 -24.10
CA GLU A 154 9.93 -44.12 -23.50
C GLU A 154 9.39 -44.89 -22.28
N GLU A 155 8.57 -44.24 -21.45
CA GLU A 155 7.91 -44.90 -20.32
C GLU A 155 6.88 -45.92 -20.79
N TYR A 156 6.09 -45.58 -21.81
CA TYR A 156 5.19 -46.54 -22.44
C TYR A 156 5.94 -47.68 -23.13
N LYS A 157 7.10 -47.41 -23.74
CA LYS A 157 7.94 -48.43 -24.36
C LYS A 157 8.47 -49.43 -23.34
N THR A 158 9.01 -48.92 -22.23
CA THR A 158 9.50 -49.75 -21.11
C THR A 158 8.36 -50.60 -20.54
N LEU A 159 7.18 -50.00 -20.34
CA LEU A 159 6.00 -50.71 -19.88
C LEU A 159 5.54 -51.81 -20.85
N CYS A 160 5.56 -51.53 -22.16
CA CYS A 160 5.22 -52.52 -23.17
C CYS A 160 6.18 -53.72 -23.13
N THR A 161 7.49 -53.46 -23.02
CA THR A 161 8.50 -54.52 -22.95
C THR A 161 8.40 -55.35 -21.68
N ASP A 162 8.15 -54.73 -20.53
CA ASP A 162 8.01 -55.43 -19.26
C ASP A 162 6.77 -56.32 -19.23
N CYS A 163 5.64 -55.83 -19.75
CA CYS A 163 4.41 -56.61 -19.87
C CYS A 163 4.62 -57.83 -20.78
N ALA A 164 5.32 -57.66 -21.90
CA ALA A 164 5.60 -58.76 -22.81
C ALA A 164 6.55 -59.80 -22.19
N ASP A 165 7.59 -59.37 -21.49
CA ASP A 165 8.59 -60.25 -20.86
C ASP A 165 7.95 -61.25 -19.89
N VAL A 166 6.93 -60.83 -19.12
CA VAL A 166 6.22 -61.70 -18.16
C VAL A 166 5.57 -62.90 -18.84
N TYR A 167 4.90 -62.68 -19.98
CA TYR A 167 4.21 -63.75 -20.72
C TYR A 167 5.15 -64.50 -21.67
N CYS A 168 6.17 -63.83 -22.21
CA CYS A 168 7.16 -64.44 -23.08
C CYS A 168 8.02 -65.47 -22.35
N ARG A 169 8.41 -65.24 -21.08
CA ARG A 169 9.24 -66.19 -20.29
C ARG A 169 8.58 -67.54 -20.03
N THR A 170 7.25 -67.59 -20.05
CA THR A 170 6.47 -68.82 -19.81
C THR A 170 5.89 -69.41 -21.10
N CYS A 171 6.19 -68.79 -22.25
CA CYS A 171 5.68 -69.21 -23.55
C CYS A 171 6.48 -70.39 -24.12
N SER A 172 5.79 -71.45 -24.55
CA SER A 172 6.38 -72.61 -25.23
C SER A 172 7.05 -72.25 -26.56
N GLY A 173 6.67 -71.14 -27.19
CA GLY A 173 7.25 -70.62 -28.43
C GLY A 173 8.47 -69.69 -28.23
N TYR A 174 8.88 -69.41 -26.99
CA TYR A 174 9.92 -68.42 -26.69
C TYR A 174 11.26 -68.70 -27.39
N ALA A 175 11.68 -69.96 -27.45
CA ALA A 175 12.93 -70.37 -28.11
C ALA A 175 12.91 -70.14 -29.64
N VAL A 176 11.72 -70.16 -30.25
CA VAL A 176 11.52 -69.91 -31.70
C VAL A 176 11.50 -68.41 -32.00
N CYS A 177 10.97 -67.59 -31.08
CA CYS A 177 11.02 -66.14 -31.21
C CYS A 177 12.42 -65.57 -30.99
N LEU A 178 13.25 -66.21 -30.15
CA LEU A 178 14.63 -65.78 -29.87
C LEU A 178 15.61 -66.13 -31.00
N SER A 179 15.32 -67.15 -31.82
CA SER A 179 16.17 -67.57 -32.94
C SER A 179 16.00 -66.72 -34.21
N GLN A 180 15.02 -65.82 -34.23
CA GLN A 180 14.86 -64.81 -35.27
C GLN A 180 15.83 -63.65 -35.01
N SER A 181 16.52 -63.18 -36.05
CA SER A 181 17.66 -62.24 -35.95
C SER A 181 17.31 -60.85 -35.36
N HIS A 182 16.02 -60.52 -35.19
CA HIS A 182 15.53 -59.31 -34.53
C HIS A 182 14.48 -59.71 -33.49
N ARG A 183 14.46 -59.03 -32.33
CA ARG A 183 13.44 -59.26 -31.30
C ARG A 183 12.11 -58.71 -31.80
N PRO A 184 11.16 -59.55 -32.27
CA PRO A 184 10.01 -59.07 -33.04
C PRO A 184 9.06 -58.18 -32.22
N PHE A 185 9.08 -58.28 -30.89
CA PHE A 185 8.29 -57.42 -30.01
C PHE A 185 8.91 -56.05 -29.75
N VAL A 186 10.24 -55.90 -29.80
CA VAL A 186 10.91 -54.61 -29.53
C VAL A 186 10.56 -53.60 -30.62
N ASP A 187 10.47 -54.04 -31.87
CA ASP A 187 10.10 -53.20 -33.00
C ASP A 187 8.63 -52.77 -32.93
N SER A 188 7.75 -53.64 -32.44
CA SER A 188 6.33 -53.35 -32.24
C SER A 188 6.08 -52.49 -30.99
N ALA A 189 6.93 -52.59 -29.96
CA ALA A 189 6.82 -51.80 -28.73
C ALA A 189 6.92 -50.28 -29.01
N ASP A 190 7.74 -49.86 -29.97
CA ASP A 190 7.83 -48.45 -30.38
C ASP A 190 6.56 -47.93 -31.05
N THR A 191 5.85 -48.79 -31.78
CA THR A 191 4.59 -48.46 -32.43
C THR A 191 3.46 -48.39 -31.39
N LEU A 192 3.43 -49.36 -30.49
CA LEU A 192 2.48 -49.42 -29.37
C LEU A 192 2.64 -48.23 -28.42
N ALA A 193 3.88 -47.89 -28.05
CA ALA A 193 4.17 -46.77 -27.16
C ALA A 193 3.75 -45.42 -27.75
N ARG A 194 3.97 -45.21 -29.06
CA ARG A 194 3.51 -44.01 -29.76
C ARG A 194 1.99 -43.90 -29.81
N LYS A 195 1.27 -45.00 -30.06
CA LYS A 195 -0.20 -45.02 -30.02
C LYS A 195 -0.75 -44.76 -28.62
N LEU A 196 -0.15 -45.34 -27.59
CA LEU A 196 -0.52 -45.06 -26.19
C LEU A 196 -0.30 -43.60 -25.82
N ALA A 197 0.85 -43.02 -26.19
CA ALA A 197 1.15 -41.61 -25.95
C ALA A 197 0.17 -40.67 -26.70
N ALA A 198 -0.33 -41.08 -27.87
CA ALA A 198 -1.35 -40.36 -28.63
C ALA A 198 -2.79 -40.55 -28.08
N GLY A 199 -2.99 -41.47 -27.13
CA GLY A 199 -4.32 -41.82 -26.59
C GLY A 199 -5.15 -42.69 -27.53
N GLU A 200 -4.51 -43.35 -28.50
CA GLU A 200 -5.17 -44.25 -29.44
C GLU A 200 -5.41 -45.64 -28.84
N LYS A 201 -6.42 -46.35 -29.36
CA LYS A 201 -6.67 -47.74 -28.98
C LYS A 201 -5.66 -48.65 -29.65
N ILE A 202 -5.01 -49.51 -28.87
CA ILE A 202 -4.16 -50.58 -29.39
C ILE A 202 -5.01 -51.75 -29.86
N SER A 203 -4.66 -52.31 -31.02
CA SER A 203 -5.23 -53.52 -31.61
C SER A 203 -4.17 -54.59 -31.88
N VAL A 204 -4.61 -55.80 -32.25
CA VAL A 204 -3.72 -56.92 -32.62
C VAL A 204 -2.92 -56.59 -33.88
N ASP A 205 -3.49 -55.79 -34.79
CA ASP A 205 -2.86 -55.36 -36.04
C ASP A 205 -1.58 -54.53 -35.79
N ASP A 206 -1.46 -53.93 -34.60
CA ASP A 206 -0.33 -53.08 -34.20
C ASP A 206 0.91 -53.86 -33.74
N LEU A 207 0.77 -55.17 -33.50
CA LEU A 207 1.88 -56.04 -33.11
C LEU A 207 2.76 -56.43 -34.31
N GLY A 208 2.38 -56.07 -35.53
CA GLY A 208 3.15 -56.33 -36.74
C GLY A 208 3.08 -57.80 -37.20
N ALA A 209 3.37 -58.04 -38.48
CA ALA A 209 3.24 -59.37 -39.10
C ALA A 209 4.18 -60.44 -38.50
N SER A 210 5.28 -60.02 -37.86
CA SER A 210 6.27 -60.88 -37.19
C SER A 210 5.74 -61.57 -35.94
N LEU A 211 4.67 -61.05 -35.32
CA LEU A 211 4.05 -61.59 -34.11
C LEU A 211 2.74 -62.35 -34.37
N GLY A 212 2.30 -62.49 -35.63
CA GLY A 212 1.02 -63.14 -35.99
C GLY A 212 0.90 -64.64 -35.65
N PHE A 213 1.96 -65.26 -35.12
CA PHE A 213 1.96 -66.63 -34.61
C PHE A 213 1.93 -66.70 -33.06
N CYS A 214 1.84 -65.56 -32.38
CA CYS A 214 1.89 -65.49 -30.92
C CYS A 214 0.56 -65.91 -30.28
N GLN A 215 0.56 -67.04 -29.56
CA GLN A 215 -0.63 -67.51 -28.84
C GLN A 215 -0.99 -66.67 -27.60
N GLN A 216 -0.15 -65.72 -27.20
CA GLN A 216 -0.35 -64.87 -26.01
C GLN A 216 -0.64 -63.40 -26.36
N GLU A 217 -0.81 -63.05 -27.65
CA GLU A 217 -0.99 -61.67 -28.11
C GLU A 217 -2.11 -60.92 -27.38
N GLY A 218 -3.29 -61.54 -27.22
CA GLY A 218 -4.42 -60.92 -26.54
C GLY A 218 -4.18 -60.66 -25.06
N ARG A 219 -3.40 -61.53 -24.38
CA ARG A 219 -3.06 -61.37 -22.96
C ARG A 219 -2.00 -60.30 -22.75
N ILE A 220 -1.03 -60.20 -23.66
CA ILE A 220 -0.01 -59.15 -23.65
C ILE A 220 -0.66 -57.78 -23.92
N LEU A 221 -1.57 -57.69 -24.89
CA LEU A 221 -2.27 -56.43 -25.16
C LEU A 221 -3.16 -56.00 -24.00
N GLU A 222 -3.85 -56.94 -23.35
CA GLU A 222 -4.69 -56.62 -22.21
C GLU A 222 -3.88 -56.20 -20.98
N SER A 223 -2.75 -56.87 -20.72
CA SER A 223 -1.85 -56.47 -19.64
C SER A 223 -1.24 -55.09 -19.89
N ILE A 224 -0.86 -54.78 -21.14
CA ILE A 224 -0.37 -53.45 -21.54
C ILE A 224 -1.44 -52.39 -21.34
N ARG A 225 -2.70 -52.66 -21.70
CA ARG A 225 -3.81 -51.70 -21.51
C ARG A 225 -4.04 -51.39 -20.03
N ILE A 226 -4.09 -52.42 -19.19
CA ILE A 226 -4.28 -52.25 -17.74
C ILE A 226 -3.09 -51.50 -17.13
N ALA A 227 -1.86 -51.89 -17.48
CA ALA A 227 -0.65 -51.26 -16.97
C ALA A 227 -0.54 -49.80 -17.45
N ALA A 228 -0.88 -49.50 -18.71
CA ALA A 228 -0.87 -48.15 -19.25
C ALA A 228 -1.91 -47.25 -18.56
N ALA A 229 -3.10 -47.79 -18.25
CA ALA A 229 -4.12 -47.08 -17.48
C ALA A 229 -3.66 -46.78 -16.05
N ASN A 230 -3.06 -47.77 -15.37
CA ASN A 230 -2.52 -47.60 -14.02
C ASN A 230 -1.37 -46.60 -13.99
N LEU A 231 -0.44 -46.64 -14.96
CA LEU A 231 0.66 -45.69 -15.07
C LEU A 231 0.16 -44.26 -15.28
N ALA A 232 -0.85 -44.08 -16.14
CA ALA A 232 -1.48 -42.79 -16.34
C ALA A 232 -2.18 -42.29 -15.06
N GLU A 233 -2.86 -43.18 -14.33
CA GLU A 233 -3.53 -42.86 -13.07
C GLU A 233 -2.55 -42.53 -11.93
N GLU A 234 -1.46 -43.28 -11.80
CA GLU A 234 -0.41 -43.03 -10.80
C GLU A 234 0.30 -41.70 -11.04
N LYS A 235 0.68 -41.41 -12.30
CA LYS A 235 1.26 -40.10 -12.65
C LYS A 235 0.30 -38.95 -12.36
N PHE A 236 -0.98 -39.15 -12.62
CA PHE A 236 -2.00 -38.16 -12.33
C PHE A 236 -2.17 -37.94 -10.81
N LYS A 237 -2.17 -39.01 -10.00
CA LYS A 237 -2.32 -38.96 -8.54
C LYS A 237 -1.09 -38.38 -7.83
N ASN A 238 0.11 -38.82 -8.19
CA ASN A 238 1.34 -38.36 -7.54
C ASN A 238 1.57 -36.86 -7.79
N ARG A 239 1.33 -36.37 -9.02
CA ARG A 239 1.42 -34.94 -9.33
C ARG A 239 0.43 -34.09 -8.53
N LYS A 240 -0.80 -34.56 -8.34
CA LYS A 240 -1.84 -33.83 -7.59
C LYS A 240 -1.49 -33.66 -6.11
N THR A 241 -0.69 -34.56 -5.55
CA THR A 241 -0.46 -34.60 -4.09
C THR A 241 0.82 -33.86 -3.70
N GLU A 242 1.90 -34.03 -4.47
CA GLU A 242 3.20 -33.40 -4.17
C GLU A 242 3.23 -31.95 -4.70
N GLY A 243 2.93 -31.73 -5.98
CA GLY A 243 3.03 -30.40 -6.60
C GLY A 243 2.04 -29.38 -6.02
N THR A 244 0.85 -29.82 -5.57
CA THR A 244 -0.16 -28.90 -5.03
C THR A 244 0.21 -28.36 -3.65
N SER A 245 0.90 -29.16 -2.81
CA SER A 245 1.31 -28.72 -1.47
C SER A 245 2.36 -27.61 -1.56
N ASP A 246 3.37 -27.82 -2.39
CA ASP A 246 4.46 -26.86 -2.58
C ASP A 246 3.96 -25.54 -3.20
N ILE A 247 3.06 -25.64 -4.18
CA ILE A 247 2.39 -24.46 -4.78
C ILE A 247 1.57 -23.72 -3.72
N CYS A 248 0.80 -24.42 -2.89
CA CYS A 248 0.04 -23.79 -1.80
C CYS A 248 0.95 -23.08 -0.79
N GLU A 249 2.12 -23.67 -0.46
CA GLU A 249 3.10 -23.03 0.42
C GLU A 249 3.67 -21.75 -0.21
N LEU A 250 4.03 -21.80 -1.50
CA LEU A 250 4.56 -20.65 -2.25
C LEU A 250 3.53 -19.53 -2.39
N VAL A 251 2.28 -19.86 -2.72
CA VAL A 251 1.17 -18.90 -2.78
C VAL A 251 0.92 -18.28 -1.39
N SER A 252 0.98 -19.08 -0.33
CA SER A 252 0.85 -18.57 1.05
C SER A 252 2.00 -17.62 1.41
N LYS A 253 3.23 -17.91 0.99
CA LYS A 253 4.38 -17.00 1.15
C LYS A 253 4.14 -15.69 0.40
N MET A 254 3.71 -15.75 -0.86
CA MET A 254 3.39 -14.55 -1.66
C MET A 254 2.31 -13.67 -1.01
N LEU A 255 1.23 -14.28 -0.52
CA LEU A 255 0.16 -13.55 0.17
C LEU A 255 0.67 -12.85 1.43
N ASN A 256 1.52 -13.52 2.20
CA ASN A 256 2.14 -12.92 3.38
C ASN A 256 3.15 -11.82 3.03
N GLU A 257 3.90 -11.96 1.93
CA GLU A 257 4.80 -10.93 1.42
C GLU A 257 4.03 -9.68 1.00
N ALA A 258 2.96 -9.84 0.20
CA ALA A 258 2.09 -8.75 -0.22
C ALA A 258 1.45 -8.06 1.00
N ARG A 259 0.91 -8.84 1.95
CA ARG A 259 0.33 -8.29 3.19
C ARG A 259 1.36 -7.53 4.02
N ARG A 260 2.56 -8.10 4.21
CA ARG A 260 3.62 -7.46 4.99
C ARG A 260 4.07 -6.14 4.35
N ARG A 261 4.16 -6.09 3.02
CA ARG A 261 4.48 -4.86 2.30
C ARG A 261 3.43 -3.79 2.55
N ASP A 262 2.15 -4.13 2.42
CA ASP A 262 1.05 -3.21 2.70
C ASP A 262 1.11 -2.73 4.17
N GLU A 263 1.34 -3.64 5.13
CA GLU A 263 1.51 -3.28 6.55
C GLU A 263 2.70 -2.33 6.77
N GLU A 264 3.84 -2.56 6.12
CA GLU A 264 5.04 -1.73 6.25
C GLU A 264 4.90 -0.34 5.61
N GLU A 265 4.11 -0.21 4.54
CA GLU A 265 3.80 1.08 3.92
C GLU A 265 2.75 1.86 4.72
N GLN A 266 1.87 1.17 5.45
CA GLN A 266 0.83 1.77 6.28
C GLN A 266 1.26 2.02 7.73
N ALA A 267 2.39 1.45 8.14
CA ALA A 267 2.95 1.59 9.48
C ALA A 267 3.32 3.05 9.75
N MET A 268 2.90 3.56 10.90
CA MET A 268 3.27 4.89 11.35
C MET A 268 4.72 4.88 11.83
N ASP A 269 5.49 5.88 11.42
CA ASP A 269 6.83 6.14 11.94
C ASP A 269 6.68 7.03 13.18
N GLU A 270 6.59 6.42 14.36
CA GLU A 270 6.43 7.12 15.64
C GLU A 270 7.55 8.13 15.90
N PRO A 271 8.85 7.75 15.83
CA PRO A 271 9.95 8.70 16.05
C PRO A 271 9.92 9.91 15.12
N LEU A 272 9.72 9.69 13.82
CA LEU A 272 9.65 10.77 12.84
C LEU A 272 8.40 11.64 13.06
N SER A 273 7.25 11.02 13.37
CA SER A 273 6.02 11.74 13.64
C SER A 273 6.13 12.66 14.85
N GLU A 274 6.82 12.24 15.91
CA GLU A 274 7.06 13.07 17.08
C GLU A 274 8.00 14.24 16.79
N ALA A 275 9.09 13.98 16.05
CA ALA A 275 10.04 15.02 15.64
C ALA A 275 9.36 16.09 14.78
N LEU A 276 8.61 15.63 13.76
CA LEU A 276 7.83 16.50 12.87
C LEU A 276 6.77 17.27 13.66
N GLY A 277 6.14 16.64 14.66
CA GLY A 277 5.17 17.29 15.54
C GLY A 277 5.71 18.52 16.25
N ARG A 278 6.95 18.43 16.76
CA ARG A 278 7.61 19.57 17.42
C ARG A 278 7.88 20.70 16.44
N THR A 279 8.42 20.38 15.27
CA THR A 279 8.71 21.37 14.23
C THR A 279 7.45 22.00 13.66
N PHE A 280 6.36 21.23 13.51
CA PHE A 280 5.07 21.75 13.07
C PHE A 280 4.49 22.75 14.08
N ALA A 281 4.64 22.47 15.38
CA ALA A 281 4.23 23.39 16.44
C ALA A 281 5.09 24.68 16.49
N GLU A 282 6.41 24.56 16.35
CA GLU A 282 7.34 25.70 16.28
C GLU A 282 7.07 26.60 15.06
N ASN A 283 6.64 25.98 13.95
CA ASN A 283 6.23 26.63 12.73
C ASN A 283 4.75 27.06 12.76
N GLY A 284 4.24 27.55 13.89
CA GLY A 284 2.95 28.25 13.95
C GLY A 284 1.70 27.37 13.90
N PHE A 285 1.82 26.04 13.99
CA PHE A 285 0.69 25.11 14.12
C PHE A 285 0.71 24.38 15.48
N PRO A 286 0.62 25.07 16.62
CA PRO A 286 0.76 24.46 17.95
C PRO A 286 -0.33 23.43 18.29
N ASP A 287 -1.51 23.57 17.69
CA ASP A 287 -2.65 22.65 17.88
C ASP A 287 -2.78 21.65 16.73
N GLY A 288 -1.88 21.71 15.75
CA GLY A 288 -1.87 20.88 14.56
C GLY A 288 -1.29 19.50 14.82
N VAL A 289 -1.65 18.56 13.96
CA VAL A 289 -1.20 17.17 14.01
C VAL A 289 -0.50 16.85 12.71
N ILE A 290 0.73 16.35 12.78
CA ILE A 290 1.48 15.82 11.64
C ILE A 290 1.90 14.38 11.94
N ARG A 291 1.78 13.49 10.95
CA ARG A 291 2.12 12.08 11.05
C ARG A 291 2.84 11.63 9.79
N ALA A 292 3.92 10.90 10.00
CA ALA A 292 4.64 10.22 8.94
C ALA A 292 4.35 8.73 9.00
N PHE A 293 4.23 8.13 7.82
CA PHE A 293 3.92 6.73 7.65
C PHE A 293 4.81 6.15 6.55
N GLY A 294 4.88 4.83 6.52
CA GLY A 294 5.65 4.07 5.57
C GLY A 294 7.11 3.92 5.99
N LYS A 295 7.64 2.71 5.85
CA LYS A 295 9.08 2.46 6.03
C LYS A 295 9.89 2.81 4.78
N ARG A 296 9.36 2.44 3.61
CA ARG A 296 10.08 2.48 2.32
C ARG A 296 9.82 3.77 1.55
N ARG A 297 8.55 4.13 1.40
CA ARG A 297 8.11 5.39 0.78
C ARG A 297 7.44 6.18 1.88
N LYS A 298 8.07 7.26 2.33
CA LYS A 298 7.49 8.12 3.35
C LYS A 298 6.27 8.83 2.75
N TYR A 299 5.17 8.79 3.48
CA TYR A 299 4.01 9.63 3.20
C TYR A 299 3.64 10.37 4.49
N ILE A 300 3.36 11.66 4.35
CA ILE A 300 3.23 12.58 5.48
C ILE A 300 1.90 13.30 5.34
N LEU A 301 1.11 13.24 6.41
CA LEU A 301 -0.15 13.93 6.54
C LEU A 301 -0.06 14.94 7.67
N ALA A 302 -0.60 16.13 7.45
CA ALA A 302 -0.79 17.11 8.50
C ALA A 302 -2.17 17.74 8.46
N ALA A 303 -2.67 18.15 9.62
CA ALA A 303 -3.90 18.91 9.78
C ALA A 303 -3.69 20.00 10.84
N GLY A 304 -4.14 21.22 10.58
CA GLY A 304 -4.08 22.31 11.55
C GLY A 304 -4.95 23.50 11.16
N GLU A 305 -5.30 24.34 12.14
CA GLU A 305 -6.00 25.59 11.85
C GLU A 305 -5.02 26.67 11.39
N ASP A 306 -5.34 27.32 10.27
CA ASP A 306 -4.64 28.52 9.81
C ASP A 306 -5.21 29.74 10.56
N LYS A 307 -4.59 30.07 11.70
CA LYS A 307 -5.13 31.06 12.64
C LYS A 307 -4.75 32.51 12.34
N ASP A 308 -3.61 32.73 11.67
CA ASP A 308 -3.02 34.07 11.55
C ASP A 308 -2.80 34.51 10.10
N GLY A 309 -3.22 33.71 9.10
CA GLY A 309 -2.69 33.86 7.74
C GLY A 309 -1.17 33.73 7.78
N THR A 310 -0.68 32.85 8.65
CA THR A 310 0.73 32.65 8.94
C THR A 310 1.38 32.33 7.60
N LYS A 311 2.18 33.27 7.08
CA LYS A 311 2.88 33.15 5.79
C LYS A 311 4.03 32.15 5.89
N ILE A 312 3.76 30.94 6.37
CA ILE A 312 4.66 29.85 6.09
C ILE A 312 4.35 29.44 4.67
N THR A 313 5.18 29.96 3.78
CA THR A 313 5.25 29.51 2.40
C THR A 313 5.44 28.00 2.42
N ALA A 314 4.60 27.26 1.67
CA ALA A 314 4.71 25.81 1.49
C ALA A 314 6.16 25.29 1.29
N PRO A 315 7.05 26.02 0.58
CA PRO A 315 8.48 25.69 0.54
C PRO A 315 9.19 25.59 1.90
N ALA A 316 8.97 26.53 2.82
CA ALA A 316 9.67 26.57 4.11
C ALA A 316 9.26 25.39 5.00
N LEU A 317 7.96 25.03 4.97
CA LEU A 317 7.47 23.86 5.69
C LEU A 317 8.03 22.58 5.08
N ARG A 318 8.04 22.47 3.75
CA ARG A 318 8.64 21.32 3.05
C ARG A 318 10.11 21.16 3.44
N ASP A 319 10.90 22.22 3.37
CA ASP A 319 12.34 22.16 3.64
C ASP A 319 12.62 21.71 5.09
N ALA A 320 11.80 22.16 6.06
CA ALA A 320 11.89 21.71 7.45
C ALA A 320 11.53 20.21 7.63
N ILE A 321 10.55 19.71 6.87
CA ILE A 321 10.17 18.29 6.89
C ILE A 321 11.24 17.44 6.17
N GLU A 322 11.80 17.91 5.06
CA GLU A 322 12.88 17.24 4.33
C GLU A 322 14.15 17.09 5.18
N GLU A 323 14.51 18.14 5.95
CA GLU A 323 15.67 18.10 6.84
C GLU A 323 15.53 17.01 7.93
N GLN A 324 14.33 16.84 8.49
CA GLN A 324 14.09 15.83 9.52
C GLN A 324 13.87 14.42 8.96
N SER A 325 13.22 14.31 7.82
CA SER A 325 12.98 13.01 7.17
C SER A 325 14.21 12.48 6.44
N ALA A 326 15.22 13.33 6.19
CA ALA A 326 16.38 13.05 5.34
C ALA A 326 15.99 12.57 3.92
N GLU A 327 14.79 12.93 3.48
CA GLU A 327 14.21 12.56 2.19
C GLU A 327 13.77 13.80 1.43
N LYS A 328 13.83 13.73 0.09
CA LYS A 328 13.21 14.73 -0.77
C LYS A 328 11.73 14.42 -0.88
N LEU A 329 10.89 15.44 -0.77
CA LEU A 329 9.45 15.29 -0.77
C LEU A 329 8.84 15.89 -2.05
N SER A 330 7.68 15.36 -2.41
CA SER A 330 6.82 15.93 -3.44
C SER A 330 6.41 17.35 -3.06
N THR A 331 5.89 18.10 -4.03
CA THR A 331 5.24 19.38 -3.71
C THR A 331 4.05 19.09 -2.79
N PRO A 332 3.95 19.73 -1.60
CA PRO A 332 2.84 19.48 -0.69
C PRO A 332 1.52 19.95 -1.30
N GLU A 333 0.50 19.10 -1.21
CA GLU A 333 -0.87 19.41 -1.60
C GLU A 333 -1.66 19.88 -0.38
N TYR A 334 -2.44 20.94 -0.54
CA TYR A 334 -3.21 21.52 0.55
C TYR A 334 -4.71 21.46 0.26
N TYR A 335 -5.46 21.01 1.26
CA TYR A 335 -6.92 20.94 1.20
C TYR A 335 -7.51 21.73 2.36
N ARG A 336 -8.45 22.64 2.09
CA ARG A 336 -9.13 23.41 3.14
C ARG A 336 -10.50 22.79 3.41
N LYS A 337 -10.78 22.51 4.68
CA LYS A 337 -12.09 22.04 5.16
C LYS A 337 -12.48 22.88 6.37
N ASP A 338 -13.47 23.75 6.19
CA ASP A 338 -13.91 24.73 7.19
C ASP A 338 -12.75 25.63 7.67
N THR A 339 -12.37 25.55 8.94
CA THR A 339 -11.25 26.28 9.55
C THR A 339 -9.93 25.52 9.50
N MET A 340 -9.94 24.26 9.04
CA MET A 340 -8.77 23.38 9.01
C MET A 340 -8.11 23.36 7.63
N VAL A 341 -6.78 23.33 7.66
CA VAL A 341 -5.92 23.10 6.52
C VAL A 341 -5.31 21.72 6.68
N LEU A 342 -5.51 20.89 5.67
CA LEU A 342 -4.92 19.57 5.52
C LEU A 342 -3.76 19.67 4.55
N MET A 343 -2.70 18.93 4.81
CA MET A 343 -1.52 18.85 3.96
C MET A 343 -1.16 17.38 3.73
N GLU A 344 -0.84 17.05 2.49
CA GLU A 344 -0.34 15.75 2.09
C GLU A 344 0.95 15.91 1.26
N CYS A 345 1.96 15.11 1.56
CA CYS A 345 3.15 14.98 0.71
C CYS A 345 3.75 13.58 0.83
N HIS A 346 4.51 13.17 -0.18
CA HIS A 346 5.13 11.85 -0.25
C HIS A 346 6.59 11.96 -0.71
N ALA A 347 7.39 10.93 -0.45
CA ALA A 347 8.77 10.87 -0.93
C ALA A 347 8.84 11.04 -2.45
N ALA A 348 9.69 11.96 -2.91
CA ALA A 348 9.93 12.21 -4.32
C ALA A 348 10.93 11.18 -4.90
N PRO A 349 10.73 10.73 -6.15
CA PRO A 349 11.63 9.78 -6.79
C PRO A 349 13.01 10.39 -6.99
N LYS A 350 14.06 9.67 -6.55
CA LYS A 350 15.46 10.10 -6.68
C LYS A 350 16.03 9.94 -8.08
N TYR A 351 15.46 9.00 -8.85
CA TYR A 351 15.94 8.63 -10.18
C TYR A 351 14.76 8.56 -11.15
N ARG A 352 15.02 8.95 -12.39
CA ARG A 352 14.10 8.73 -13.51
C ARG A 352 14.78 7.72 -14.44
N VAL A 353 14.05 6.66 -14.78
CA VAL A 353 14.54 5.63 -15.70
C VAL A 353 13.90 5.84 -17.07
N GLU A 354 14.73 5.85 -18.10
CA GLU A 354 14.31 5.83 -19.51
C GLU A 354 14.83 4.51 -20.11
N TYR A 355 13.97 3.80 -20.85
CA TYR A 355 14.32 2.51 -21.43
C TYR A 355 13.72 2.35 -22.83
N ALA A 356 14.35 1.49 -23.63
CA ALA A 356 13.89 1.10 -24.94
C ALA A 356 14.04 -0.41 -25.10
N VAL A 357 13.15 -1.00 -25.89
CA VAL A 357 13.13 -2.44 -26.19
C VAL A 357 13.33 -2.62 -27.69
N ALA A 358 14.24 -3.51 -28.06
CA ALA A 358 14.39 -3.99 -29.43
C ALA A 358 14.32 -5.53 -29.42
N ALA A 359 13.57 -6.10 -30.36
CA ALA A 359 13.39 -7.54 -30.51
C ALA A 359 13.58 -7.93 -31.98
N VAL A 360 14.20 -9.08 -32.22
CA VAL A 360 14.47 -9.62 -33.56
C VAL A 360 14.10 -11.10 -33.56
N ALA A 361 13.26 -11.51 -34.51
CA ALA A 361 12.90 -12.91 -34.68
C ALA A 361 14.00 -13.68 -35.44
N LYS A 362 14.08 -15.00 -35.22
CA LYS A 362 14.95 -15.89 -35.97
C LYS A 362 14.57 -15.90 -37.46
N GLU A 363 15.53 -16.08 -38.36
CA GLU A 363 15.29 -16.19 -39.80
C GLU A 363 14.15 -17.19 -40.12
N ASN A 364 13.26 -16.80 -41.04
CA ASN A 364 12.05 -17.51 -41.44
C ASN A 364 10.96 -17.66 -40.35
N ASN A 365 11.00 -16.86 -39.28
CA ASN A 365 9.89 -16.74 -38.32
C ASN A 365 9.40 -15.29 -38.22
N ASP A 366 8.09 -15.12 -38.11
CA ASP A 366 7.46 -13.81 -37.91
C ASP A 366 7.49 -13.36 -36.44
N ILE A 367 7.71 -14.29 -35.51
CA ILE A 367 7.62 -14.08 -34.06
C ILE A 367 8.91 -14.55 -33.38
N SER A 368 9.44 -13.72 -32.47
CA SER A 368 10.56 -14.10 -31.60
C SER A 368 10.08 -15.00 -30.46
N GLY A 369 10.86 -16.04 -30.15
CA GLY A 369 10.66 -16.86 -28.96
C GLY A 369 10.94 -16.09 -27.66
N ASP A 370 11.66 -14.97 -27.73
CA ASP A 370 12.04 -14.16 -26.58
C ASP A 370 10.96 -13.14 -26.24
N SER A 371 10.75 -12.93 -24.95
CA SER A 371 9.84 -11.89 -24.45
C SER A 371 10.56 -10.98 -23.46
N VAL A 372 10.24 -9.70 -23.53
CA VAL A 372 10.78 -8.68 -22.63
C VAL A 372 9.66 -7.76 -22.15
N LYS A 373 9.67 -7.49 -20.85
CA LYS A 373 8.72 -6.57 -20.21
C LYS A 373 9.45 -5.65 -19.26
N CYS A 374 9.27 -4.35 -19.48
CA CYS A 374 9.84 -3.30 -18.65
C CYS A 374 8.69 -2.43 -18.12
N PHE A 375 8.71 -2.14 -16.82
CA PHE A 375 7.69 -1.30 -16.19
C PHE A 375 8.24 -0.66 -14.91
N SER A 376 7.60 0.42 -14.49
CA SER A 376 7.90 1.07 -13.22
C SER A 376 6.68 1.00 -12.34
N GLU A 377 6.84 0.46 -11.13
CA GLU A 377 5.80 0.42 -10.13
C GLU A 377 6.42 0.73 -8.78
N ASP A 378 5.72 1.52 -7.96
CA ASP A 378 6.09 1.71 -6.56
C ASP A 378 7.57 2.13 -6.36
N ASP A 379 8.03 3.16 -7.07
CA ASP A 379 9.43 3.65 -7.02
C ASP A 379 10.50 2.60 -7.39
N ARG A 380 10.11 1.51 -8.05
CA ARG A 380 11.03 0.50 -8.62
C ARG A 380 10.88 0.45 -10.13
N PHE A 381 11.97 0.10 -10.79
CA PHE A 381 11.97 -0.24 -12.20
C PHE A 381 12.28 -1.72 -12.35
N TYR A 382 11.44 -2.43 -13.10
CA TYR A 382 11.59 -3.84 -13.41
C TYR A 382 11.89 -3.99 -14.90
N ALA A 383 12.87 -4.82 -15.21
CA ALA A 383 13.17 -5.27 -16.56
C ALA A 383 13.27 -6.81 -16.52
N ILE A 384 12.38 -7.48 -17.24
CA ILE A 384 12.26 -8.92 -17.25
C ILE A 384 12.51 -9.38 -18.68
N LEU A 385 13.42 -10.32 -18.85
CA LEU A 385 13.75 -10.95 -20.12
C LEU A 385 13.60 -12.46 -19.95
N SER A 386 12.83 -13.10 -20.82
CA SER A 386 12.67 -14.55 -20.85
C SER A 386 13.03 -15.06 -22.24
N ASP A 387 14.05 -15.92 -22.30
CA ASP A 387 14.39 -16.71 -23.49
C ASP A 387 13.43 -17.91 -23.56
N GLY A 388 12.65 -17.98 -24.64
CA GLY A 388 11.72 -19.08 -24.87
C GLY A 388 12.44 -20.25 -25.53
N MET A 389 12.59 -21.37 -24.82
CA MET A 389 13.16 -22.58 -25.41
C MET A 389 12.29 -23.09 -26.58
N GLY A 390 12.84 -23.08 -27.80
CA GLY A 390 12.20 -23.60 -29.00
C GLY A 390 12.16 -22.60 -30.15
N THR A 391 11.21 -22.75 -31.07
CA THR A 391 11.02 -21.83 -32.19
C THR A 391 9.54 -21.58 -32.44
N GLY A 392 9.17 -20.34 -32.77
CA GLY A 392 7.82 -19.97 -33.18
C GLY A 392 6.88 -19.65 -32.02
N GLU A 393 5.58 -19.80 -32.29
CA GLU A 393 4.48 -19.34 -31.42
C GLU A 393 4.47 -19.99 -30.02
N THR A 394 4.88 -21.26 -29.90
CA THR A 394 4.92 -21.97 -28.61
C THR A 394 6.00 -21.44 -27.68
N ALA A 395 7.21 -21.20 -28.20
CA ALA A 395 8.31 -20.61 -27.45
C ALA A 395 7.97 -19.18 -26.99
N HIS A 396 7.34 -18.40 -27.87
CA HIS A 396 6.84 -17.08 -27.55
C HIS A 396 5.76 -17.11 -26.47
N ALA A 397 4.80 -18.05 -26.54
CA ALA A 397 3.73 -18.15 -25.56
C ALA A 397 4.26 -18.44 -24.14
N THR A 398 5.25 -19.33 -24.02
CA THR A 398 5.87 -19.64 -22.73
C THR A 398 6.68 -18.46 -22.19
N SER A 399 7.50 -17.80 -23.02
CA SER A 399 8.27 -16.64 -22.57
C SER A 399 7.38 -15.44 -22.22
N ALA A 400 6.33 -15.22 -23.00
CA ALA A 400 5.34 -14.17 -22.73
C ALA A 400 4.60 -14.43 -21.41
N PHE A 401 4.22 -15.68 -21.14
CA PHE A 401 3.64 -16.07 -19.86
C PHE A 401 4.59 -15.80 -18.68
N SER A 402 5.85 -16.22 -18.79
CA SER A 402 6.87 -15.98 -17.76
C SER A 402 7.04 -14.51 -17.43
N THR A 403 7.18 -13.67 -18.46
CA THR A 403 7.34 -12.22 -18.27
C THR A 403 6.09 -11.56 -17.69
N GLU A 404 4.90 -11.96 -18.12
CA GLU A 404 3.64 -11.43 -17.58
C GLU A 404 3.44 -11.86 -16.12
N PHE A 405 3.68 -13.12 -15.79
CA PHE A 405 3.57 -13.66 -14.44
C PHE A 405 4.49 -12.91 -13.48
N LEU A 406 5.78 -12.84 -13.80
CA LEU A 406 6.77 -12.15 -12.96
C LEU A 406 6.47 -10.65 -12.84
N ALA A 407 5.97 -10.01 -13.90
CA ALA A 407 5.58 -8.61 -13.83
C ALA A 407 4.44 -8.39 -12.83
N ARG A 408 3.41 -9.24 -12.89
CA ARG A 408 2.23 -9.13 -12.03
C ARG A 408 2.52 -9.48 -10.57
N THR A 409 3.35 -10.48 -10.31
CA THR A 409 3.75 -10.80 -8.93
C THR A 409 4.65 -9.73 -8.33
N ALA A 410 5.52 -9.11 -9.13
CA ALA A 410 6.34 -7.98 -8.71
C ALA A 410 5.51 -6.71 -8.44
N ASP A 411 4.48 -6.46 -9.26
CA ASP A 411 3.47 -5.40 -9.08
C ASP A 411 2.67 -5.62 -7.78
N ALA A 412 2.24 -6.85 -7.51
CA ALA A 412 1.63 -7.25 -6.24
C ALA A 412 2.57 -7.17 -5.01
N GLY A 413 3.86 -6.91 -5.25
CA GLY A 413 4.85 -6.69 -4.22
C GLY A 413 5.52 -7.94 -3.65
N CYS A 414 5.37 -9.09 -4.31
CA CYS A 414 6.07 -10.32 -3.96
C CYS A 414 7.57 -10.22 -4.25
N SER A 415 8.35 -11.07 -3.57
CA SER A 415 9.77 -11.19 -3.84
C SER A 415 10.02 -11.88 -5.19
N GLY A 416 11.09 -11.48 -5.87
CA GLY A 416 11.49 -12.09 -7.13
C GLY A 416 11.82 -13.58 -6.97
N ASP A 417 12.41 -13.95 -5.83
CA ASP A 417 12.76 -15.34 -5.49
C ASP A 417 11.52 -16.23 -5.39
N THR A 418 10.54 -15.87 -4.55
CA THR A 418 9.28 -16.61 -4.42
C THR A 418 8.53 -16.66 -5.75
N SER A 419 8.56 -15.57 -6.54
CA SER A 419 7.96 -15.49 -7.87
C SER A 419 8.60 -16.46 -8.87
N LEU A 420 9.94 -16.51 -8.92
CA LEU A 420 10.67 -17.43 -9.78
C LEU A 420 10.48 -18.88 -9.36
N HIS A 421 10.49 -19.15 -8.05
CA HIS A 421 10.20 -20.49 -7.54
C HIS A 421 8.82 -20.99 -7.96
N LEU A 422 7.78 -20.16 -7.79
CA LEU A 422 6.44 -20.53 -8.21
C LEU A 422 6.34 -20.71 -9.73
N LEU A 423 6.98 -19.83 -10.51
CA LEU A 423 7.02 -19.95 -11.96
C LEU A 423 7.64 -21.29 -12.41
N ASN A 424 8.75 -21.72 -11.79
CA ASN A 424 9.43 -22.98 -12.09
C ASN A 424 8.65 -24.24 -11.66
N HIS A 425 7.64 -24.11 -10.81
CA HIS A 425 6.73 -25.21 -10.48
C HIS A 425 5.52 -25.28 -11.43
N VAL A 426 5.26 -24.20 -12.17
CA VAL A 426 4.12 -24.03 -13.06
C VAL A 426 4.48 -24.31 -14.52
N ILE A 427 5.69 -23.91 -14.94
CA ILE A 427 6.33 -24.23 -16.21
C ILE A 427 7.19 -25.46 -16.01
#